data_AF-A0A8H7LB84-F1
#
_entry.id   AF-A0A8H7LB84-F1
#
_cell.length_a   1.000
_cell.length_b   1.000
_cell.length_c   1.000
_cell.angle_alpha   90.00
_cell.angle_beta   90.00
_cell.angle_gamma   90.00
#
_symmetry.space_group_name_H-M   'P 1'
#
loop_
_entity.id
_entity.type
_entity.pdbx_description
1 polymer ?
#
loop_
_entity_poly.entity_id
_entity_poly.type
_entity_poly.pdbx_seq_one_letter_code
_entity_poly.pdbx_strand_id
1 'polypeptide(L)'
;MTTQQQDLVFFDDNTLLSDKVLGKDNHALHVITHAEGTQPAWLINTLIESCLAGTANLVNRDLARVPQPRSLVTYVSFLHPLDFVYKSCRKQGLDLEKADDFLFVDCFSELFTKKIAQPQDAMAAIEKMFAEIIQKIKLQSNGSSAVIVHSPELLLAATDISSNDLIYHLQKVNRVV
;
A
#
# COMPACT_ATOMS: atom_id res chain seq x y z
N MET A 1 -30.82 5.58 13.76
CA MET A 1 -30.00 5.69 14.98
C MET A 1 -28.92 6.73 14.70
N THR A 2 -28.76 7.73 15.55
CA THR A 2 -27.63 8.67 15.48
C THR A 2 -26.50 8.11 16.34
N THR A 3 -25.57 7.40 15.71
CA THR A 3 -24.36 6.92 16.38
C THR A 3 -23.36 8.06 16.48
N GLN A 4 -22.76 8.26 17.66
CA GLN A 4 -21.65 9.19 17.83
C GLN A 4 -20.46 8.66 17.01
N GLN A 5 -20.01 9.44 16.04
CA GLN A 5 -18.84 9.13 15.22
C GLN A 5 -17.58 9.54 15.98
N GLN A 6 -16.55 8.71 15.94
CA GLN A 6 -15.22 9.02 16.47
C GLN A 6 -14.24 9.13 15.32
N ASP A 7 -13.30 10.06 15.43
CA ASP A 7 -12.20 10.18 14.48
C ASP A 7 -11.23 9.00 14.67
N LEU A 8 -10.66 8.54 13.56
CA LEU A 8 -9.64 7.49 13.56
C LEU A 8 -8.26 8.12 13.80
N VAL A 9 -7.63 7.73 14.90
CA VAL A 9 -6.32 8.22 15.34
C VAL A 9 -5.45 7.02 15.73
N PHE A 10 -4.22 6.96 15.22
CA PHE A 10 -3.26 5.89 15.55
C PHE A 10 -2.07 6.38 16.38
N PHE A 11 -1.69 7.64 16.22
CA PHE A 11 -0.49 8.21 16.84
C PHE A 11 -0.84 9.18 17.97
N ASP A 12 0.11 9.37 18.89
CA ASP A 12 -0.02 10.24 20.06
C ASP A 12 -0.09 11.74 19.72
N ASP A 13 0.27 12.10 18.48
CA ASP A 13 0.13 13.44 17.90
C ASP A 13 -1.28 13.70 17.31
N ASN A 14 -2.25 12.82 17.61
CA ASN A 14 -3.63 12.85 17.12
C ASN A 14 -3.77 12.69 15.60
N THR A 15 -2.79 12.08 14.94
CA THR A 15 -2.84 11.81 13.50
C THR A 15 -3.18 10.35 13.19
N LEU A 16 -3.72 10.15 11.98
CA LEU A 16 -3.84 8.82 11.38
C LEU A 16 -2.48 8.30 10.92
N LEU A 17 -1.66 9.17 10.32
CA LEU A 17 -0.30 8.92 9.88
C LEU A 17 0.56 10.10 10.31
N SER A 18 1.56 9.86 11.16
CA SER A 18 2.44 10.93 11.67
C SER A 18 3.50 11.30 10.63
N ASP A 19 3.83 12.60 10.53
CA ASP A 19 4.96 13.06 9.69
C ASP A 19 6.30 12.48 10.15
N LYS A 20 6.42 12.06 11.43
CA LYS A 20 7.60 11.37 11.95
C LYS A 20 7.81 10.01 11.29
N VAL A 21 6.72 9.33 10.93
CA VAL A 21 6.72 8.01 10.28
C VAL A 21 6.97 8.15 8.78
N LEU A 22 6.45 9.22 8.18
CA LEU A 22 6.68 9.55 6.76
C LEU A 22 8.06 10.21 6.51
N GLY A 23 8.88 10.41 7.54
CA GLY A 23 10.21 11.01 7.41
C GLY A 23 11.18 10.13 6.62
N LYS A 24 12.10 10.76 5.86
CA LYS A 24 13.05 10.08 4.95
C LYS A 24 13.99 9.06 5.62
N ASP A 25 14.23 9.20 6.92
CA ASP A 25 15.13 8.33 7.69
C ASP A 25 14.37 7.30 8.54
N ASN A 26 13.05 7.17 8.35
CA ASN A 26 12.22 6.26 9.11
C ASN A 26 11.67 5.13 8.24
N HIS A 27 12.07 3.90 8.55
CA HIS A 27 11.62 2.68 7.85
C HIS A 27 10.52 1.97 8.65
N ALA A 28 9.46 2.69 8.99
CA ALA A 28 8.38 2.16 9.79
C ALA A 28 7.53 1.15 8.99
N LEU A 29 7.33 -0.04 9.57
CA LEU A 29 6.50 -1.08 9.01
C LEU A 29 5.20 -1.21 9.79
N HIS A 30 4.08 -0.99 9.12
CA HIS A 30 2.74 -1.22 9.64
C HIS A 30 2.14 -2.49 9.03
N VAL A 31 1.60 -3.37 9.88
CA VAL A 31 0.93 -4.60 9.45
C VAL A 31 -0.57 -4.44 9.67
N ILE A 32 -1.34 -4.52 8.59
CA ILE A 32 -2.80 -4.45 8.62
C ILE A 32 -3.35 -5.85 8.35
N THR A 33 -4.09 -6.40 9.29
CA THR A 33 -4.74 -7.70 9.17
C THR A 33 -6.25 -7.54 9.13
N HIS A 34 -6.95 -8.42 8.43
CA HIS A 34 -8.41 -8.44 8.37
C HIS A 34 -8.95 -9.87 8.23
N ALA A 35 -10.25 -10.05 8.46
CA ALA A 35 -10.96 -11.28 8.14
C ALA A 35 -11.75 -11.12 6.82
N GLU A 36 -12.22 -12.22 6.24
CA GLU A 36 -12.97 -12.21 4.96
C GLU A 36 -14.22 -11.33 5.00
N GLY A 37 -14.86 -11.18 6.17
CA GLY A 37 -16.02 -10.31 6.38
C GLY A 37 -15.71 -8.83 6.65
N THR A 38 -14.45 -8.45 6.84
CA THR A 38 -14.04 -7.09 7.24
C THR A 38 -13.02 -6.52 6.26
N GLN A 39 -13.39 -6.48 4.97
CA GLN A 39 -12.49 -6.06 3.88
C GLN A 39 -11.81 -4.71 4.19
N PRO A 40 -10.48 -4.60 4.01
CA PRO A 40 -9.69 -3.47 4.49
C PRO A 40 -9.70 -2.29 3.51
N ALA A 41 -10.43 -2.39 2.39
CA ALA A 41 -10.41 -1.40 1.31
C ALA A 41 -10.71 0.03 1.80
N TRP A 42 -11.61 0.19 2.78
CA TRP A 42 -11.89 1.51 3.34
C TRP A 42 -10.68 2.14 4.03
N LEU A 43 -9.97 1.35 4.84
CA LEU A 43 -8.80 1.79 5.58
C LEU A 43 -7.64 2.07 4.63
N ILE A 44 -7.40 1.17 3.68
CA ILE A 44 -6.34 1.31 2.69
C ILE A 44 -6.52 2.59 1.87
N ASN A 45 -7.73 2.83 1.35
CA ASN A 45 -8.01 4.06 0.61
C ASN A 45 -7.87 5.31 1.48
N THR A 46 -8.27 5.25 2.75
CA THR A 46 -8.08 6.33 3.72
C THR A 46 -6.60 6.63 3.96
N LEU A 47 -5.75 5.60 4.03
CA LEU A 47 -4.30 5.78 4.16
C LEU A 47 -3.70 6.41 2.90
N ILE A 48 -4.13 5.97 1.70
CA ILE A 48 -3.73 6.60 0.43
C ILE A 48 -4.15 8.07 0.41
N GLU A 49 -5.38 8.38 0.79
CA GLU A 49 -5.89 9.75 0.88
C GLU A 49 -5.08 10.59 1.87
N SER A 50 -4.76 10.05 3.04
CA SER A 50 -3.99 10.74 4.07
C SER A 50 -2.58 11.08 3.60
N CYS A 51 -1.95 10.20 2.81
CA CYS A 51 -0.66 10.47 2.18
C CYS A 51 -0.75 11.54 1.08
N LEU A 52 -1.72 11.44 0.17
CA LEU A 52 -1.79 12.28 -1.03
C LEU A 52 -2.44 13.64 -0.80
N ALA A 53 -3.41 13.72 0.10
CA ALA A 53 -4.26 14.89 0.32
C ALA A 53 -4.25 15.40 1.76
N GLY A 54 -3.66 14.66 2.70
CA GLY A 54 -3.65 15.01 4.13
C GLY A 54 -5.01 14.88 4.81
N THR A 55 -6.00 14.31 4.12
CA THR A 55 -7.37 14.11 4.61
C THR A 55 -7.68 12.64 4.84
N ALA A 56 -8.77 12.39 5.55
CA ALA A 56 -9.30 11.05 5.80
C ALA A 56 -10.83 11.15 5.85
N ASN A 57 -11.44 11.69 4.78
CA ASN A 57 -12.80 12.23 4.80
C ASN A 57 -13.88 11.20 5.18
N LEU A 58 -13.60 9.91 4.96
CA LEU A 58 -14.50 8.83 5.34
C LEU A 58 -14.61 8.67 6.86
N VAL A 59 -13.52 8.90 7.59
CA VAL A 59 -13.40 8.56 9.02
C VAL A 59 -13.21 9.76 9.93
N ASN A 60 -12.65 10.87 9.42
CA ASN A 60 -12.36 12.08 10.18
C ASN A 60 -13.01 13.30 9.52
N ARG A 61 -13.57 14.22 10.31
CA ARG A 61 -14.36 15.36 9.80
C ARG A 61 -13.60 16.67 9.65
N ASP A 62 -12.60 16.90 10.49
CA ASP A 62 -11.99 18.23 10.64
C ASP A 62 -10.61 18.33 9.95
N LEU A 63 -10.32 17.45 9.00
CA LEU A 63 -9.06 17.49 8.24
C LEU A 63 -9.20 18.36 6.99
N ALA A 64 -8.29 19.32 6.85
CA ALA A 64 -8.20 20.16 5.66
C ALA A 64 -7.24 19.56 4.63
N ARG A 65 -7.59 19.68 3.35
CA ARG A 65 -6.73 19.26 2.26
C ARG A 65 -5.44 20.07 2.24
N VAL A 66 -4.31 19.37 2.18
CA VAL A 66 -3.00 20.02 2.03
C VAL A 66 -2.72 20.36 0.56
N PRO A 67 -2.01 21.46 0.27
CA PRO A 67 -1.72 21.91 -1.09
C PRO A 67 -0.70 21.02 -1.83
N GLN A 68 0.11 20.27 -1.09
CA GLN A 68 1.09 19.32 -1.64
C GLN A 68 0.93 17.97 -0.94
N PRO A 69 1.17 16.84 -1.64
CA PRO A 69 1.17 15.52 -1.03
C PRO A 69 2.13 15.46 0.17
N ARG A 70 1.71 14.76 1.23
CA ARG A 70 2.58 14.48 2.39
C ARG A 70 3.62 13.42 2.05
N SER A 71 3.24 12.46 1.21
CA SER A 71 4.14 11.44 0.66
C SER A 71 3.64 10.94 -0.69
N LEU A 72 4.56 10.47 -1.52
CA LEU A 72 4.25 9.66 -2.70
C LEU A 72 3.71 8.31 -2.26
N VAL A 73 2.79 7.71 -3.02
CA VAL A 73 2.21 6.41 -2.67
C VAL A 73 2.51 5.39 -3.75
N THR A 74 3.19 4.31 -3.40
CA THR A 74 3.28 3.12 -4.25
C THR A 74 2.39 2.01 -3.73
N TYR A 75 1.45 1.57 -4.56
CA TYR A 75 0.55 0.46 -4.25
C TYR A 75 0.96 -0.79 -5.02
N VAL A 76 1.48 -1.79 -4.31
CA VAL A 76 1.82 -3.11 -4.85
C VAL A 76 0.68 -4.07 -4.55
N SER A 77 0.04 -4.61 -5.59
CA SER A 77 -1.16 -5.43 -5.44
C SER A 77 -0.95 -6.86 -5.93
N PHE A 78 -1.14 -7.85 -5.05
CA PHE A 78 -1.18 -9.26 -5.42
C PHE A 78 -2.60 -9.81 -5.60
N LEU A 79 -3.64 -9.00 -5.32
CA LEU A 79 -5.03 -9.46 -5.27
C LEU A 79 -5.97 -8.72 -6.24
N HIS A 80 -5.67 -7.46 -6.57
CA HIS A 80 -6.58 -6.60 -7.31
C HIS A 80 -5.89 -5.90 -8.49
N PRO A 81 -6.56 -5.77 -9.64
CA PRO A 81 -6.06 -4.95 -10.74
C PRO A 81 -6.25 -3.45 -10.46
N LEU A 82 -5.58 -2.60 -11.24
CA LEU A 82 -5.61 -1.14 -11.12
C LEU A 82 -7.03 -0.56 -11.09
N ASP A 83 -7.88 -1.03 -12.01
CA ASP A 83 -9.27 -0.57 -12.14
C ASP A 83 -10.08 -0.76 -10.86
N PHE A 84 -9.79 -1.81 -10.08
CA PHE A 84 -10.45 -2.04 -8.80
C PHE A 84 -10.05 -0.95 -7.79
N VAL A 85 -8.76 -0.64 -7.71
CA VAL A 85 -8.23 0.38 -6.80
C VAL A 85 -8.77 1.76 -7.15
N TYR A 86 -8.77 2.12 -8.44
CA TYR A 86 -9.35 3.39 -8.91
C TYR A 86 -10.83 3.51 -8.57
N LYS A 87 -11.64 2.49 -8.87
CA LYS A 87 -13.06 2.50 -8.53
C LYS A 87 -13.29 2.57 -7.02
N SER A 88 -12.46 1.89 -6.23
CA SER A 88 -12.55 1.89 -4.77
C SER A 88 -12.25 3.27 -4.18
N CYS A 89 -11.14 3.90 -4.58
CA CYS A 89 -10.75 5.24 -4.11
C CYS A 89 -11.73 6.32 -4.59
N ARG A 90 -12.22 6.24 -5.84
CA ARG A 90 -13.20 7.19 -6.37
C ARG A 90 -14.50 7.19 -5.57
N LYS A 91 -14.96 6.04 -5.09
CA LYS A 91 -16.14 5.94 -4.21
C LYS A 91 -15.96 6.69 -2.88
N GLN A 92 -14.71 6.96 -2.47
CA GLN A 92 -14.38 7.74 -1.27
C GLN A 92 -13.96 9.18 -1.60
N GLY A 93 -14.16 9.62 -2.84
CA GLY A 93 -13.87 10.99 -3.27
C GLY A 93 -12.42 11.24 -3.70
N LEU A 94 -11.59 10.20 -3.80
CA LEU A 94 -10.20 10.31 -4.24
C LEU A 94 -10.03 9.83 -5.70
N ASP A 95 -9.66 10.74 -6.60
CA ASP A 95 -9.46 10.43 -8.02
C ASP A 95 -7.98 10.17 -8.33
N LEU A 96 -7.57 8.89 -8.21
CA LEU A 96 -6.18 8.47 -8.42
C LEU A 96 -5.71 8.58 -9.88
N GLU A 97 -6.61 8.62 -10.86
CA GLU A 97 -6.25 8.75 -12.28
C GLU A 97 -5.54 10.07 -12.60
N LYS A 98 -5.66 11.07 -11.73
CA LYS A 98 -5.04 12.40 -11.88
C LYS A 98 -3.94 12.66 -10.86
N ALA A 99 -3.58 11.65 -10.05
CA ALA A 99 -2.57 11.78 -9.02
C ALA A 99 -1.21 11.34 -9.57
N ASP A 100 -0.37 12.30 -9.96
CA ASP A 100 0.99 12.04 -10.43
C ASP A 100 1.88 11.41 -9.34
N ASP A 101 1.50 11.61 -8.08
CA ASP A 101 2.16 11.10 -6.87
C ASP A 101 1.71 9.68 -6.46
N PHE A 102 0.87 9.04 -7.28
CA PHE A 102 0.40 7.67 -7.08
C PHE A 102 0.96 6.72 -8.14
N LEU A 103 1.65 5.67 -7.68
CA LEU A 103 2.16 4.59 -8.53
C LEU A 103 1.46 3.28 -8.19
N PHE A 104 0.95 2.58 -9.20
CA PHE A 104 0.46 1.22 -9.06
C PHE A 104 1.45 0.19 -9.63
N VAL A 105 1.70 -0.86 -8.87
CA VAL A 105 2.50 -2.02 -9.30
C VAL A 105 1.61 -3.25 -9.30
N ASP A 106 1.27 -3.68 -10.52
CA ASP A 106 0.48 -4.88 -10.73
C ASP A 106 1.31 -6.15 -10.52
N CYS A 107 1.04 -6.87 -9.43
CA CYS A 107 1.54 -8.21 -9.17
C CYS A 107 0.44 -9.26 -9.20
N PHE A 108 -0.78 -8.90 -9.63
CA PHE A 108 -1.92 -9.80 -9.72
C PHE A 108 -2.09 -10.32 -11.15
N SER A 109 -2.11 -9.42 -12.12
CA SER A 109 -2.31 -9.78 -13.53
C SER A 109 -1.18 -10.67 -14.02
N GLU A 110 -1.56 -11.81 -14.57
CA GLU A 110 -0.64 -12.80 -15.13
C GLU A 110 0.38 -13.36 -14.13
N LEU A 111 0.09 -13.28 -12.83
CA LEU A 111 0.98 -13.69 -11.74
C LEU A 111 1.48 -15.13 -11.94
N PHE A 112 0.58 -16.10 -12.06
CA PHE A 112 0.95 -17.52 -12.22
C PHE A 112 0.96 -18.02 -13.68
N THR A 113 0.73 -17.14 -14.65
CA THR A 113 0.76 -17.49 -16.07
C THR A 113 2.03 -17.00 -16.76
N LYS A 114 2.58 -15.86 -16.35
CA LYS A 114 3.81 -15.28 -16.93
C LYS A 114 4.87 -14.92 -15.90
N LYS A 115 4.49 -14.37 -14.75
CA LYS A 115 5.48 -13.88 -13.77
C LYS A 115 6.14 -15.01 -12.99
N ILE A 116 5.32 -15.97 -12.51
CA ILE A 116 5.72 -17.18 -11.80
C ILE A 116 5.13 -18.37 -12.56
N ALA A 117 5.78 -18.75 -13.66
CA ALA A 117 5.29 -19.83 -14.50
C ALA A 117 5.48 -21.23 -13.88
N GLN A 118 6.40 -21.36 -12.91
CA GLN A 118 6.70 -22.61 -12.19
C GLN A 118 6.58 -22.36 -10.68
N PRO A 119 5.39 -22.53 -10.10
CA PRO A 119 5.17 -22.23 -8.69
C PRO A 119 5.96 -23.10 -7.71
N GLN A 120 6.42 -24.27 -8.14
CA GLN A 120 7.27 -25.20 -7.38
C GLN A 120 8.79 -24.91 -7.46
N ASP A 121 9.18 -23.85 -8.18
CA ASP A 121 10.55 -23.32 -8.25
C ASP A 121 10.46 -21.79 -8.39
N ALA A 122 9.73 -21.17 -7.45
CA ALA A 122 9.29 -19.78 -7.63
C ALA A 122 10.33 -18.74 -7.20
N MET A 123 11.39 -19.14 -6.47
CA MET A 123 12.29 -18.21 -5.79
C MET A 123 12.94 -17.20 -6.73
N ALA A 124 13.49 -17.64 -7.86
CA ALA A 124 14.13 -16.74 -8.82
C ALA A 124 13.13 -15.75 -9.45
N ALA A 125 11.90 -16.19 -9.72
CA ALA A 125 10.84 -15.35 -10.27
C ALA A 125 10.36 -14.30 -9.25
N ILE A 126 10.24 -14.70 -7.99
CA ILE A 126 9.86 -13.83 -6.88
C ILE A 126 10.97 -12.81 -6.58
N GLU A 127 12.23 -13.24 -6.58
CA GLU A 127 13.36 -12.32 -6.42
C GLU A 127 13.38 -11.26 -7.53
N LYS A 128 13.17 -11.67 -8.78
CA LYS A 128 13.05 -10.74 -9.91
C LYS A 128 11.87 -9.78 -9.73
N MET A 129 10.70 -10.28 -9.33
CA MET A 129 9.52 -9.45 -9.11
C MET A 129 9.73 -8.39 -8.03
N PHE A 130 10.33 -8.76 -6.89
CA PHE A 130 10.65 -7.81 -5.82
C PHE A 130 11.76 -6.84 -6.23
N ALA A 131 12.73 -7.26 -7.04
CA ALA A 131 13.71 -6.35 -7.62
C ALA A 131 13.05 -5.29 -8.52
N GLU A 132 12.08 -5.69 -9.36
CA GLU A 132 11.30 -4.77 -10.19
C GLU A 132 10.45 -3.80 -9.35
N ILE A 133 9.80 -4.29 -8.27
CA ILE A 133 9.07 -3.44 -7.31
C ILE A 133 10.01 -2.39 -6.72
N ILE A 134 11.16 -2.80 -6.20
CA ILE A 134 12.16 -1.90 -5.60
C ILE A 134 12.66 -0.87 -6.61
N GLN A 135 12.91 -1.27 -7.85
CA GLN A 135 13.32 -0.36 -8.91
C GLN A 135 12.26 0.71 -9.18
N LYS A 136 10.98 0.33 -9.25
CA LYS A 136 9.88 1.28 -9.46
C LYS A 136 9.73 2.27 -8.30
N ILE A 137 9.87 1.80 -7.06
CA ILE A 137 9.86 2.66 -5.86
C ILE A 137 10.99 3.69 -5.95
N LYS A 138 12.22 3.26 -6.27
CA LYS A 138 13.39 4.15 -6.37
C LYS A 138 13.29 5.18 -7.48
N LEU A 139 12.59 4.88 -8.58
CA LEU A 139 12.41 5.84 -9.68
C LEU A 139 11.44 6.97 -9.30
N GLN A 140 10.59 6.76 -8.31
CA GLN A 140 9.63 7.75 -7.83
C GLN A 140 10.16 8.53 -6.62
N SER A 141 11.13 8.01 -5.87
CA SER A 141 11.56 8.55 -4.57
C SER A 141 12.37 9.86 -4.66
N ASN A 142 11.71 10.98 -5.00
CA ASN A 142 12.26 12.34 -4.86
C ASN A 142 11.90 13.01 -3.51
N GLY A 143 11.25 12.27 -2.60
CA GLY A 143 10.68 12.81 -1.36
C GLY A 143 10.28 11.71 -0.36
N SER A 144 9.36 12.03 0.54
CA SER A 144 8.72 11.05 1.42
C SER A 144 7.92 10.05 0.59
N SER A 145 7.99 8.76 0.92
CA SER A 145 7.26 7.70 0.23
C SER A 145 6.55 6.78 1.22
N ALA A 146 5.34 6.35 0.85
CA ALA A 146 4.58 5.32 1.53
C ALA A 146 4.36 4.17 0.55
N VAL A 147 4.69 2.94 0.98
CA VAL A 147 4.49 1.74 0.16
C VAL A 147 3.48 0.83 0.81
N ILE A 148 2.42 0.51 0.07
CA ILE A 148 1.37 -0.42 0.49
C ILE A 148 1.59 -1.71 -0.29
N VAL A 149 1.85 -2.81 0.41
CA VAL A 149 1.94 -4.15 -0.19
C VAL A 149 0.70 -4.94 0.20
N HIS A 150 -0.19 -5.17 -0.75
CA HIS A 150 -1.49 -5.78 -0.52
C HIS A 150 -1.50 -7.27 -0.89
N SER A 151 -1.85 -8.09 0.10
CA SER A 151 -1.94 -9.55 0.06
C SER A 151 -0.69 -10.31 -0.43
N PRO A 152 0.53 -9.98 0.04
CA PRO A 152 1.74 -10.71 -0.34
C PRO A 152 1.73 -12.18 0.10
N GLU A 153 0.93 -12.54 1.11
CA GLU A 153 0.75 -13.91 1.60
C GLU A 153 0.18 -14.87 0.54
N LEU A 154 -0.43 -14.36 -0.53
CA LEU A 154 -0.85 -15.18 -1.67
C LEU A 154 0.32 -15.97 -2.25
N LEU A 155 1.54 -15.43 -2.19
CA LEU A 155 2.75 -16.12 -2.64
C LEU A 155 3.05 -17.36 -1.78
N LEU A 156 2.82 -17.31 -0.47
CA LEU A 156 3.01 -18.48 0.42
C LEU A 156 1.98 -19.57 0.14
N ALA A 157 0.75 -19.18 -0.19
CA ALA A 157 -0.32 -20.13 -0.47
C ALA A 157 -0.17 -20.80 -1.84
N ALA A 158 0.45 -20.12 -2.81
CA ALA A 158 0.46 -20.53 -4.21
C ALA A 158 1.83 -20.99 -4.72
N THR A 159 2.90 -20.87 -3.94
CA THR A 159 4.27 -21.25 -4.35
C THR A 159 4.99 -22.03 -3.25
N ASP A 160 6.20 -22.49 -3.54
CA ASP A 160 7.04 -23.27 -2.62
C ASP A 160 7.91 -22.43 -1.68
N ILE A 161 7.82 -21.10 -1.72
CA ILE A 161 8.63 -20.24 -0.85
C ILE A 161 8.25 -20.39 0.63
N SER A 162 9.23 -20.20 1.51
CA SER A 162 8.99 -20.15 2.95
C SER A 162 8.56 -18.75 3.40
N SER A 163 7.98 -18.67 4.61
CA SER A 163 7.69 -17.38 5.24
C SER A 163 8.94 -16.52 5.43
N ASN A 164 10.11 -17.14 5.66
CA ASN A 164 11.37 -16.41 5.81
C ASN A 164 11.80 -15.74 4.49
N ASP A 165 11.56 -16.40 3.35
CA ASP A 165 11.87 -15.84 2.04
C ASP A 165 10.98 -14.62 1.77
N LEU A 166 9.67 -14.73 2.04
CA LEU A 166 8.76 -13.60 1.87
C LEU A 166 9.13 -12.42 2.80
N ILE A 167 9.41 -12.69 4.07
CA ILE A 167 9.85 -11.66 5.03
C ILE A 167 11.13 -10.98 4.54
N TYR A 168 12.10 -11.75 4.03
CA TYR A 168 13.33 -11.21 3.49
C TYR A 168 13.07 -10.22 2.34
N HIS A 169 12.16 -10.54 1.42
CA HIS A 169 11.77 -9.65 0.34
C HIS A 169 11.02 -8.40 0.82
N LEU A 170 10.08 -8.54 1.75
CA LEU A 170 9.36 -7.39 2.33
C LEU A 170 10.30 -6.46 3.11
N GLN A 171 11.28 -7.01 3.82
CA GLN A 171 12.32 -6.20 4.49
C GLN A 171 13.19 -5.44 3.49
N LYS A 172 13.53 -6.03 2.34
CA LYS A 172 14.23 -5.30 1.27
C LYS A 172 13.40 -4.13 0.74
N VAL A 173 12.09 -4.30 0.57
CA VAL A 173 11.18 -3.21 0.21
C VAL A 173 11.20 -2.13 1.28
N ASN A 174 11.01 -2.49 2.55
CA ASN A 174 10.96 -1.51 3.65
C ASN A 174 12.25 -0.67 3.81
N ARG A 175 13.42 -1.22 3.44
CA ARG A 175 14.72 -0.53 3.53
C ARG A 175 14.96 0.50 2.42
N VAL A 176 14.17 0.48 1.35
CA VAL A 176 14.32 1.42 0.21
C VAL A 176 13.26 2.52 0.20
N VAL A 177 12.34 2.47 1.16
CA VAL A 177 11.27 3.45 1.43
C VAL A 177 11.77 4.36 2.53
#